data_AF-A0AAW8WEZ0-F1
#
_entry.id   AF-A0AAW8WEZ0-F1
#
_cell.length_a   1.000
_cell.length_b   1.000
_cell.length_c   1.000
_cell.angle_alpha   90.00
_cell.angle_beta   90.00
_cell.angle_gamma   90.00
#
_symmetry.space_group_name_H-M   'P 1'
#
loop_
_entity.id
_entity.type
_entity.pdbx_description
1 polymer ?
#
loop_
_entity_poly.entity_id
_entity_poly.type
_entity_poly.pdbx_seq_one_letter_code
_entity_poly.pdbx_strand_id
1 'polypeptide(L)' 'MRYECRNMFGGETIATFRTYEKAEEFVDAAADYPDWWTVPAMIIVEVNEDEK' A
#
# COMPACT_ATOMS: atom_id res chain seq x y z
N MET A 1 -13.74 -6.24 -3.27
CA MET A 1 -12.69 -5.22 -3.47
C MET A 1 -11.68 -5.31 -2.34
N ARG A 2 -10.40 -5.28 -2.67
CA ARG A 2 -9.29 -5.13 -1.73
C ARG A 2 -8.41 -3.99 -2.21
N TYR A 3 -7.60 -3.45 -1.31
CA TYR A 3 -6.67 -2.37 -1.61
C TYR A 3 -5.27 -2.86 -1.30
N GLU A 4 -4.39 -2.82 -2.29
CA GLU A 4 -3.01 -3.25 -2.18
C GLU A 4 -2.08 -2.04 -2.13
N CYS A 5 -1.27 -1.97 -1.08
CA CYS A 5 -0.13 -1.07 -1.02
C CYS A 5 1.02 -1.75 -1.77
N ARG A 6 1.33 -1.26 -2.97
CA ARG A 6 2.38 -1.80 -3.84
C ARG A 6 3.59 -0.90 -3.87
N ASN A 7 4.77 -1.49 -3.95
CA ASN A 7 5.99 -0.73 -4.25
C ASN A 7 5.84 -0.05 -5.62
N MET A 8 5.98 1.28 -5.65
CA MET A 8 5.86 2.08 -6.87
C MET A 8 6.85 1.67 -7.96
N PHE A 9 8.04 1.19 -7.59
CA PHE A 9 9.12 0.86 -8.52
C PHE A 9 9.15 -0.61 -8.94
N GLY A 10 8.65 -1.52 -8.09
CA GLY A 10 8.70 -2.97 -8.31
C GLY A 10 7.36 -3.63 -8.58
N GLY A 11 6.25 -2.95 -8.31
CA GLY A 11 4.89 -3.51 -8.39
C GLY A 11 4.59 -4.57 -7.32
N GLU A 12 5.55 -4.92 -6.47
CA GLU A 12 5.39 -5.90 -5.39
C GLU A 12 4.38 -5.42 -4.34
N THR A 13 3.46 -6.30 -3.97
CA THR A 13 2.48 -6.03 -2.90
C THR A 13 3.14 -6.14 -1.54
N ILE A 14 3.14 -5.04 -0.80
CA ILE A 14 3.72 -4.93 0.56
C ILE A 14 2.65 -5.26 1.61
N ALA A 15 1.44 -4.75 1.41
CA ALA A 15 0.31 -4.96 2.31
C ALA A 15 -1.01 -4.97 1.54
N THR A 16 -2.02 -5.65 2.08
CA THR A 16 -3.36 -5.73 1.50
C THR A 16 -4.42 -5.47 2.56
N PHE A 17 -5.38 -4.61 2.25
CA PHE A 17 -6.44 -4.17 3.12
C PHE A 17 -7.81 -4.37 2.48
N ARG A 18 -8.86 -4.39 3.31
CA ARG A 18 -10.26 -4.48 2.84
C ARG A 18 -10.89 -3.13 2.55
N THR A 19 -10.30 -2.04 3.05
CA THR A 19 -10.81 -0.67 2.91
C THR A 19 -9.68 0.25 2.48
N TYR A 20 -10.02 1.29 1.70
CA TYR A 20 -9.05 2.29 1.26
C TYR A 20 -8.44 3.04 2.46
N GLU A 21 -9.27 3.45 3.41
CA GLU A 21 -8.86 4.16 4.64
C GLU A 21 -7.73 3.44 5.38
N LYS A 22 -7.77 2.10 5.47
CA LYS A 22 -6.70 1.34 6.14
C LYS A 22 -5.41 1.26 5.32
N ALA A 23 -5.53 1.26 3.99
CA ALA A 23 -4.38 1.32 3.11
C ALA A 23 -3.72 2.70 3.16
N GLU A 24 -4.52 3.76 3.25
CA GLU A 24 -4.06 5.14 3.43
C GLU A 24 -3.38 5.33 4.79
N GLU A 25 -4.03 4.93 5.89
CA GLU A 25 -3.44 4.94 7.24
C GLU A 25 -2.08 4.23 7.29
N PHE A 26 -1.92 3.12 6.56
CA PHE A 26 -0.66 2.38 6.49
C PHE A 26 0.43 3.17 5.74
N VAL A 27 0.09 3.82 4.62
CA VAL A 27 1.04 4.63 3.84
C VAL A 27 1.42 5.90 4.59
N ASP A 28 0.47 6.56 5.25
CA ASP A 28 0.73 7.75 6.05
C ASP A 28 1.59 7.42 7.27
N ALA A 29 1.27 6.35 7.99
CA ALA A 29 2.08 5.89 9.12
C ALA A 29 3.52 5.58 8.69
N ALA A 30 3.72 5.02 7.49
CA ALA A 30 5.04 4.77 6.93
C ALA A 30 5.82 6.07 6.64
N ALA A 31 5.15 7.14 6.21
CA ALA A 31 5.76 8.44 5.97
C ALA A 31 6.10 9.20 7.26
N ASP A 32 5.42 8.90 8.37
CA ASP A 32 5.64 9.51 9.68
C ASP A 32 6.87 8.95 10.44
N TYR A 33 7.46 7.83 9.99
CA TYR A 33 8.63 7.28 10.66
C TYR A 33 9.87 8.17 10.50
N PRO A 34 10.72 8.29 11.54
CA PRO A 34 11.95 9.07 11.48
C PRO A 34 12.90 8.65 10.35
N ASP A 35 12.83 7.39 9.92
CA ASP A 35 13.61 6.75 8.86
C ASP A 35 12.75 6.42 7.61
N TRP A 36 11.70 7.21 7.35
CA TRP A 36 10.79 7.05 6.21
C TRP A 36 11.50 6.88 4.86
N TRP A 37 12.70 7.43 4.67
CA TRP A 37 13.51 7.29 3.45
C TRP A 37 14.00 5.85 3.20
N THR A 38 13.94 4.98 4.20
CA THR A 38 14.24 3.54 4.08
C THR A 38 13.01 2.73 3.67
N VAL A 39 11.80 3.30 3.83
CA VAL A 39 10.55 2.66 3.46
C VAL A 39 10.37 2.78 1.94
N PRO A 40 10.00 1.69 1.24
CA PRO A 40 9.71 1.77 -0.19
C PRO A 40 8.60 2.78 -0.48
N ALA A 41 8.71 3.52 -1.59
CA ALA A 41 7.60 4.36 -2.05
C ALA A 41 6.41 3.46 -2.41
N MET A 42 5.25 3.76 -1.86
CA MET A 42 4.04 2.93 -2.02
C MET A 42 2.95 3.65 -2.81
N ILE A 43 2.20 2.89 -3.59
CA ILE A 43 0.95 3.31 -4.21
C ILE A 43 -0.19 2.39 -3.76
N ILE A 44 -1.39 2.93 -3.61
CA ILE A 44 -2.59 2.16 -3.27
C ILE A 44 -3.31 1.80 -4.57
N VAL A 45 -3.54 0.50 -4.78
CA VAL A 45 -4.25 -0.03 -5.96
C VAL A 45 -5.50 -0.77 -5.50
N GLU A 46 -6.64 -0.42 -6.07
CA GLU A 46 -7.87 -1.19 -5.89
C GLU A 46 -7.83 -2.44 -6.77
N VAL A 47 -8.09 -3.60 -6.16
CA VAL A 47 -8.13 -4.90 -6.84
C VAL A 47 -9.48 -5.58 -6.58
N ASN A 48 -10.03 -6.18 -7.64
CA ASN A 48 -11.22 -7.02 -7.55
C ASN A 48 -10.80 -8.47 -7.35
N GLU A 49 -11.49 -9.20 -6.46
CA GLU A 49 -11.20 -10.62 -6.20
C GLU A 49 -11.50 -11.53 -7.41
N ASP A 50 -12.17 -11.00 -8.43
CA ASP A 50 -12.58 -11.71 -9.65
C ASP A 50 -11.56 -11.65 -10.81
N GLU A 51 -10.43 -10.94 -10.66
CA GLU A 51 -9.35 -10.92 -11.68
C GLU A 51 -8.27 -11.97 -11.39
N LYS A 52 -8.64 -13.26 -11.48
CA LYS A 52 -7.70 -14.38 -11.34
C LYS A 52 -7.58 -15.22 -12.60
#